data_AF-B6HY85-F1
#
_entry.id   AF-B6HY85-F1
#
_cell.length_a   1.000
_cell.length_b   1.000
_cell.length_c   1.000
_cell.angle_alpha   90.00
_cell.angle_beta   90.00
_cell.angle_gamma   90.00
#
_symmetry.space_group_name_H-M   'P 1'
#
loop_
_entity.id
_entity.type
_entity.pdbx_description
1 polymer ?
#
loop_
_entity_poly.entity_id
_entity_poly.type
_entity_poly.pdbx_seq_one_letter_code
_entity_poly.pdbx_strand_id
1 'polypeptide(L)'
;NAGKLTYIDTKYVVHVKSLETEEEQQYLTSSYINISTDSLQGGKKYLVWVQAANALGMEESKQLQIHLDDIVIPSAAVISRAETINATVPKTIIYWDSQTTIEKVSCEMRYKATTNQTWNVKEFDTNFTYVQQSEFYLEPNIKAPYF
;
A
#
# COMPACT_ATOMS: atom_id res chain seq x y z
N ASN A 1 11.98 3.26 -18.22
CA ASN A 1 11.38 4.15 -19.23
C ASN A 1 9.89 4.23 -18.99
N ALA A 2 9.40 5.33 -18.42
CA ALA A 2 7.98 5.63 -18.41
C ALA A 2 7.57 6.02 -19.84
N GLY A 3 6.44 5.49 -20.35
CA GLY A 3 5.95 5.77 -21.69
C GLY A 3 5.70 7.28 -21.89
N LYS A 4 5.98 7.79 -23.10
CA LYS A 4 5.74 9.20 -23.46
C LYS A 4 4.25 9.40 -23.72
N LEU A 5 3.64 10.44 -23.14
CA LEU A 5 2.28 10.86 -23.46
C LEU A 5 2.17 11.14 -24.96
N THR A 6 1.36 10.35 -25.66
CA THR A 6 1.01 10.57 -27.06
C THR A 6 -0.42 11.10 -27.12
N TYR A 7 -0.69 12.01 -28.05
CA TYR A 7 -2.05 12.55 -28.32
C TYR A 7 -2.95 11.52 -29.04
N ILE A 8 -2.61 10.24 -28.99
CA ILE A 8 -3.29 9.17 -29.71
C ILE A 8 -4.13 8.40 -28.70
N ASP A 9 -5.45 8.38 -28.92
CA ASP A 9 -6.38 7.61 -28.11
C ASP A 9 -5.93 6.15 -28.08
N THR A 10 -5.60 5.66 -26.88
CA THR A 10 -5.09 4.31 -26.65
C THR A 10 -6.05 3.60 -25.73
N LYS A 11 -6.56 2.46 -26.20
CA LYS A 11 -7.46 1.61 -25.43
C LYS A 11 -6.65 0.52 -24.76
N TYR A 12 -6.98 0.23 -23.52
CA TYR A 12 -6.33 -0.82 -22.74
C TYR A 12 -7.32 -1.93 -22.45
N VAL A 13 -6.83 -3.17 -22.51
CA VAL A 13 -7.53 -4.37 -22.06
C VAL A 13 -6.68 -5.01 -20.99
N VAL A 14 -7.25 -5.19 -19.80
CA VAL A 14 -6.63 -5.98 -18.74
C VAL A 14 -7.15 -7.39 -18.84
N HIS A 15 -6.25 -8.34 -19.08
CA HIS A 15 -6.55 -9.76 -19.10
C HIS A 15 -6.24 -10.34 -17.73
N VAL A 16 -7.16 -11.16 -17.22
CA VAL A 16 -7.02 -11.86 -15.94
C VAL A 16 -7.37 -13.32 -16.18
N LYS A 17 -6.38 -14.21 -16.05
CA LYS A 17 -6.55 -15.64 -16.25
C LYS A 17 -6.33 -16.40 -14.95
N SER A 18 -7.31 -17.20 -14.52
CA SER A 18 -7.13 -18.13 -13.41
C SER A 18 -6.14 -19.22 -13.80
N LEU A 19 -5.14 -19.45 -12.95
CA LEU A 19 -4.19 -20.57 -13.12
C LEU A 19 -4.75 -21.90 -12.63
N GLU A 20 -5.89 -21.88 -11.94
CA GLU A 20 -6.49 -23.07 -11.33
C GLU A 20 -7.64 -23.63 -12.18
N THR A 21 -8.35 -22.76 -12.91
CA THR A 21 -9.48 -23.13 -13.79
C THR A 21 -9.22 -22.85 -15.27
N GLU A 22 -8.14 -22.14 -15.59
CA GLU A 22 -7.81 -21.64 -16.93
C GLU A 22 -8.80 -20.61 -17.52
N GLU A 23 -9.85 -20.25 -16.78
CA GLU A 23 -10.80 -19.21 -17.19
C GLU A 23 -10.11 -17.86 -17.33
N GLU A 24 -10.40 -17.17 -18.43
CA GLU A 24 -9.89 -15.82 -18.73
C GLU A 24 -11.03 -14.82 -18.78
N GLN A 25 -10.81 -13.66 -18.15
CA GLN A 25 -11.69 -12.50 -18.18
C GLN A 25 -10.95 -11.28 -18.72
N GLN A 26 -11.67 -10.43 -19.43
CA GLN A 26 -11.13 -9.23 -20.07
C GLN A 26 -11.86 -7.99 -19.60
N TYR A 27 -11.10 -6.96 -19.27
CA TYR A 27 -11.60 -5.73 -18.68
C TYR A 27 -11.10 -4.52 -19.47
N LEU A 28 -12.02 -3.79 -20.10
CA LEU A 28 -11.70 -2.61 -20.91
C LEU A 28 -11.49 -1.37 -20.01
N THR A 29 -10.44 -0.59 -20.29
CA THR A 29 -10.21 0.71 -19.64
C THR A 29 -9.44 1.69 -20.54
N SER A 30 -9.54 2.97 -20.22
CA SER A 30 -8.73 4.06 -20.81
C SER A 30 -7.60 4.53 -19.90
N SER A 31 -7.53 4.07 -18.64
CA SER A 31 -6.46 4.45 -17.72
C SER A 31 -6.19 3.39 -16.63
N TYR A 32 -7.15 3.19 -15.72
CA TYR A 32 -7.09 2.20 -14.65
C TYR A 32 -8.43 1.48 -14.51
N ILE A 33 -8.43 0.33 -13.84
CA ILE A 33 -9.65 -0.41 -13.57
C ILE A 33 -9.61 -1.00 -12.17
N ASN A 34 -10.77 -0.95 -11.50
CA ASN A 34 -10.99 -1.67 -10.25
C ASN A 34 -11.76 -2.93 -10.59
N ILE A 35 -11.16 -4.10 -10.34
CA ILE A 35 -11.78 -5.40 -10.56
C ILE A 35 -12.26 -5.90 -9.20
N SER A 36 -13.55 -6.24 -9.09
CA SER A 36 -14.09 -6.81 -7.85
C SER A 36 -13.54 -8.21 -7.64
N THR A 37 -13.17 -8.53 -6.39
CA THR A 37 -12.79 -9.91 -6.04
C THR A 37 -13.94 -10.89 -6.23
N ASP A 38 -15.19 -10.44 -6.16
CA ASP A 38 -16.37 -11.29 -6.37
C ASP A 38 -16.51 -11.75 -7.84
N SER A 39 -15.93 -11.01 -8.79
CA SER A 39 -15.92 -11.41 -10.20
C SER A 39 -14.78 -12.37 -10.54
N LEU A 40 -13.77 -12.48 -9.66
CA LEU A 40 -12.65 -13.40 -9.82
C LEU A 40 -13.06 -14.80 -9.36
N GLN A 41 -13.64 -15.55 -10.31
CA GLN A 41 -13.98 -16.95 -10.13
C GLN A 41 -12.74 -17.81 -10.45
N GLY A 42 -12.63 -18.97 -9.79
CA GLY A 42 -11.53 -19.90 -10.06
C GLY A 42 -10.31 -19.74 -9.16
N GLY A 43 -10.52 -19.40 -7.89
CA GLY A 43 -9.53 -19.54 -6.82
C GLY A 43 -8.67 -18.30 -6.57
N LYS A 44 -7.38 -18.49 -6.26
CA LYS A 44 -6.49 -17.42 -5.74
C LYS A 44 -5.26 -17.12 -6.59
N LYS A 45 -4.95 -17.95 -7.60
CA LYS A 45 -3.78 -17.78 -8.47
C LYS A 45 -4.18 -17.27 -9.84
N TYR A 46 -3.61 -16.14 -10.25
CA TYR A 46 -3.95 -15.51 -11.53
C TYR A 46 -2.70 -15.10 -12.31
N LEU A 47 -2.80 -15.11 -13.64
CA LEU A 47 -1.95 -14.36 -14.55
C LEU A 47 -2.67 -13.10 -15.00
N VAL A 48 -1.98 -11.96 -14.91
CA VAL A 48 -2.50 -10.65 -15.31
C VAL A 48 -1.57 -10.01 -16.32
N TRP A 49 -2.10 -9.49 -17.41
CA TRP A 49 -1.36 -8.67 -18.37
C TRP A 49 -2.25 -7.59 -18.98
N VAL A 50 -1.62 -6.57 -19.55
CA VAL A 50 -2.29 -5.43 -20.15
C VAL A 50 -1.94 -5.38 -21.63
N GLN A 51 -2.96 -5.36 -22.47
CA GLN A 51 -2.84 -5.09 -23.90
C GLN A 51 -3.19 -3.61 -24.15
N ALA A 52 -2.31 -2.88 -24.83
CA ALA A 52 -2.54 -1.50 -25.26
C ALA A 52 -2.67 -1.46 -26.78
N ALA A 53 -3.76 -0.90 -27.29
CA ALA A 53 -4.04 -0.80 -28.72
C ALA A 53 -4.42 0.63 -29.12
N ASN A 54 -3.82 1.11 -30.21
CA ASN A 54 -4.16 2.38 -30.83
C ASN A 54 -4.00 2.32 -32.37
N ALA A 55 -4.15 3.46 -33.05
CA ALA A 55 -4.06 3.53 -34.51
C ALA A 55 -2.70 3.10 -35.10
N LEU A 56 -1.64 3.04 -34.30
CA LEU A 56 -0.29 2.66 -34.74
C LEU A 56 0.02 1.18 -34.54
N GLY A 57 -0.74 0.48 -33.70
CA GLY A 57 -0.50 -0.93 -33.42
C GLY A 57 -1.01 -1.35 -32.05
N MET A 58 -0.54 -2.53 -31.64
CA MET A 58 -0.94 -3.20 -30.41
C MET A 58 0.30 -3.79 -29.74
N GLU A 59 0.40 -3.60 -28.43
CA GLU A 59 1.51 -4.09 -27.60
C GLU A 59 0.95 -4.71 -26.32
N GLU A 60 1.67 -5.67 -25.76
CA GLU A 60 1.31 -6.36 -24.51
C GLU A 60 2.39 -6.19 -23.44
N SER A 61 1.95 -6.05 -22.19
CA SER A 61 2.86 -6.13 -21.04
C SER A 61 3.34 -7.57 -20.84
N LYS A 62 4.44 -7.72 -20.10
CA LYS A 62 4.77 -9.02 -19.54
C LYS A 62 3.62 -9.53 -18.68
N GLN A 63 3.41 -10.84 -18.69
CA GLN A 63 2.47 -11.48 -17.78
C GLN A 63 3.02 -11.45 -16.36
N LEU A 64 2.17 -11.05 -15.42
CA LEU A 64 2.44 -11.02 -13.99
C LEU A 64 1.60 -12.11 -13.32
N GLN A 65 2.25 -13.07 -12.68
CA GLN A 65 1.58 -14.04 -11.83
C GLN A 65 1.37 -13.44 -10.44
N ILE A 66 0.14 -13.54 -9.92
CA ILE A 66 -0.24 -13.05 -8.60
C ILE A 66 -0.96 -14.13 -7.80
N HIS A 67 -0.82 -14.06 -6.48
CA HIS A 67 -1.66 -14.78 -5.51
C HIS A 67 -2.44 -13.74 -4.71
N LEU A 68 -3.76 -13.90 -4.59
CA LEU A 68 -4.63 -12.88 -3.99
C LEU A 68 -4.26 -12.55 -2.53
N ASP A 69 -3.77 -13.54 -1.77
CA ASP A 69 -3.39 -13.33 -0.36
C ASP A 69 -2.08 -12.52 -0.22
N ASP A 70 -1.24 -12.47 -1.26
CA ASP A 70 0.11 -11.88 -1.20
C ASP A 70 0.14 -10.40 -1.63
N ILE A 71 -0.95 -9.94 -2.25
CA ILE A 71 -1.09 -8.56 -2.77
C ILE A 71 -2.01 -7.69 -1.91
N VAL A 72 -2.43 -8.20 -0.76
CA VAL A 72 -3.30 -7.47 0.18
C VAL A 72 -2.52 -6.35 0.83
N ILE A 73 -3.05 -5.13 0.75
CA ILE A 73 -2.52 -3.97 1.48
C ILE A 73 -3.38 -3.80 2.75
N PRO A 74 -2.78 -3.82 3.96
CA PRO A 74 -3.52 -3.56 5.19
C PRO A 74 -4.20 -2.19 5.18
N SER A 75 -5.32 -2.06 5.90
CA SER A 75 -5.96 -0.76 6.15
C SER A 75 -4.95 0.24 6.71
N ALA A 76 -5.04 1.50 6.27
CA ALA A 76 -4.11 2.54 6.70
C ALA A 76 -4.08 2.68 8.22
N ALA A 77 -2.87 2.68 8.80
CA ALA A 77 -2.66 3.01 10.20
C ALA A 77 -2.70 4.52 10.40
N VAL A 78 -3.32 4.98 11.49
CA VAL A 78 -3.52 6.39 11.80
C VAL A 78 -3.02 6.70 13.19
N ILE A 79 -2.25 7.78 13.32
CA ILE A 79 -1.85 8.33 14.61
C ILE A 79 -3.03 9.11 15.20
N SER A 80 -3.54 8.66 16.34
CA SER A 80 -4.69 9.27 17.01
C SER A 80 -4.29 10.34 18.02
N ARG A 81 -3.14 10.15 18.70
CA ARG A 81 -2.71 11.02 19.79
C ARG A 81 -1.19 10.95 20.00
N ALA A 82 -0.61 12.05 20.47
CA ALA A 82 0.75 12.11 20.99
C ALA A 82 0.73 12.77 22.37
N GLU A 83 1.26 12.10 23.39
CA GLU A 83 1.33 12.60 24.76
C GLU A 83 2.79 12.69 25.23
N THR A 84 3.20 13.84 25.76
CA THR A 84 4.51 13.98 26.38
C THR A 84 4.38 13.93 27.90
N ILE A 85 5.07 12.98 28.52
CA ILE A 85 5.13 12.82 29.97
C ILE A 85 6.33 13.60 30.49
N ASN A 86 6.06 14.55 31.37
CA ASN A 86 7.07 15.34 32.07
C ASN A 86 7.69 14.51 33.19
N ALA A 87 8.71 13.73 32.84
CA ALA A 87 9.60 13.02 33.77
C ALA A 87 11.03 13.58 33.64
N THR A 88 11.97 13.10 34.47
CA THR A 88 13.38 13.52 34.43
C THR A 88 14.01 13.38 33.04
N VAL A 89 13.57 12.39 32.27
CA VAL A 89 13.80 12.30 30.81
C VAL A 89 12.43 12.40 30.14
N PRO A 90 12.17 13.41 29.29
CA PRO A 90 10.88 13.56 28.63
C PRO A 90 10.62 12.38 27.70
N LYS A 91 9.43 11.79 27.82
CA LYS A 91 8.97 10.69 26.98
C LYS A 91 7.75 11.14 26.20
N THR A 92 7.71 10.85 24.91
CA THR A 92 6.52 11.02 24.08
C THR A 92 5.96 9.66 23.71
N ILE A 93 4.68 9.44 24.01
CA ILE A 93 3.93 8.24 23.65
C ILE A 93 3.07 8.59 22.44
N ILE A 94 3.24 7.84 21.36
CA ILE A 94 2.40 7.94 20.16
C ILE A 94 1.38 6.81 20.19
N TYR A 95 0.11 7.18 20.13
CA TYR A 95 -1.03 6.27 20.05
C TYR A 95 -1.46 6.16 18.59
N TRP A 96 -1.46 4.96 18.05
CA TRP A 96 -1.75 4.72 16.64
C TRP A 96 -2.46 3.38 16.47
N ASP A 97 -3.31 3.28 15.46
CA ASP A 97 -4.16 2.11 15.26
C ASP A 97 -4.53 1.92 13.79
N SER A 98 -5.00 0.73 13.42
CA SER A 98 -5.48 0.41 12.08
C SER A 98 -6.72 -0.48 12.16
N GLN A 99 -7.68 -0.26 11.27
CA GLN A 99 -8.84 -1.16 11.11
C GLN A 99 -8.53 -2.37 10.23
N THR A 100 -7.28 -2.87 10.27
CA THR A 100 -6.89 -4.07 9.56
C THR A 100 -7.30 -5.31 10.33
N THR A 101 -7.85 -6.31 9.64
CA THR A 101 -8.14 -7.63 10.22
C THR A 101 -6.96 -8.60 10.09
N ILE A 102 -5.84 -8.14 9.52
CA ILE A 102 -4.62 -8.93 9.37
C ILE A 102 -3.90 -8.99 10.71
N GLU A 103 -3.65 -10.20 11.21
CA GLU A 103 -3.09 -10.40 12.56
C GLU A 103 -1.63 -9.98 12.69
N LYS A 104 -0.83 -10.24 11.65
CA LYS A 104 0.62 -10.01 11.66
C LYS A 104 0.96 -8.93 10.65
N VAL A 105 1.18 -7.72 11.14
CA VAL A 105 1.52 -6.57 10.29
C VAL A 105 2.82 -5.95 10.79
N SER A 106 3.82 -5.92 9.92
CA SER A 106 5.04 -5.15 10.14
C SER A 106 4.81 -3.71 9.69
N CYS A 107 5.11 -2.76 10.56
CA CYS A 107 4.92 -1.33 10.35
C CYS A 107 6.24 -0.57 10.53
N GLU A 108 6.40 0.52 9.77
CA GLU A 108 7.46 1.50 9.98
C GLU A 108 6.83 2.82 10.43
N MET A 109 7.38 3.44 11.48
CA MET A 109 7.04 4.82 11.86
C MET A 109 8.24 5.73 11.65
N ARG A 110 8.02 6.84 10.95
CA ARG A 110 9.05 7.83 10.63
C ARG A 110 8.85 9.10 11.43
N TYR A 111 9.93 9.59 12.03
CA TYR A 111 9.90 10.80 12.85
C TYR A 111 11.17 11.63 12.68
N LYS A 112 11.03 12.95 12.82
CA LYS A 112 12.17 13.87 12.82
C LYS A 112 11.84 15.13 13.60
N ALA A 113 12.87 15.85 14.05
CA ALA A 113 12.73 17.24 14.46
C ALA A 113 12.37 18.11 13.24
N THR A 114 11.49 19.09 13.38
CA THR A 114 11.14 20.01 12.28
C THR A 114 12.36 20.73 11.69
N THR A 115 13.37 21.00 12.52
CA THR A 115 14.63 21.64 12.15
C THR A 115 15.61 20.70 11.44
N ASN A 116 15.37 19.39 11.46
CA ASN A 116 16.24 18.39 10.87
C ASN A 116 15.76 17.96 9.46
N GLN A 117 16.71 17.64 8.61
CA GLN A 117 16.46 17.13 7.25
C GLN A 117 16.42 15.59 7.21
N THR A 118 16.98 14.91 8.21
CA THR A 118 17.06 13.45 8.26
C THR A 118 15.87 12.83 8.98
N TRP A 119 15.31 11.77 8.41
CA TRP A 119 14.26 10.95 9.02
C TRP A 119 14.87 9.84 9.88
N ASN A 120 14.32 9.65 11.07
CA ASN A 120 14.53 8.43 11.85
C ASN A 120 13.38 7.47 11.58
N VAL A 121 13.68 6.17 11.57
CA VAL A 121 12.70 5.10 11.34
C VAL A 121 12.74 4.15 12.52
N LYS A 122 11.57 3.70 12.98
CA LYS A 122 11.43 2.55 13.87
C LYS A 122 10.49 1.54 13.25
N GLU A 123 10.89 0.29 13.27
CA GLU A 123 10.12 -0.86 12.81
C GLU A 123 9.37 -1.49 13.99
N PHE A 124 8.16 -1.98 13.72
CA PHE A 124 7.29 -2.62 14.70
C PHE A 124 6.61 -3.83 14.07
N ASP A 125 6.68 -4.99 14.71
CA ASP A 125 5.78 -6.10 14.44
C ASP A 125 4.55 -5.95 15.33
N THR A 126 3.41 -5.69 14.70
CA THR A 126 2.18 -5.29 15.40
C THR A 126 1.04 -6.24 15.16
N ASN A 127 0.12 -6.24 16.12
CA ASN A 127 -1.19 -6.84 16.02
C ASN A 127 -2.23 -5.82 16.49
N PHE A 128 -3.07 -5.34 15.58
CA PHE A 128 -4.07 -4.30 15.81
C PHE A 128 -5.34 -4.79 16.53
N THR A 129 -5.25 -5.89 17.29
CA THR A 129 -6.30 -6.24 18.26
C THR A 129 -6.50 -5.14 19.30
N TYR A 130 -5.50 -4.29 19.53
CA TYR A 130 -5.54 -3.13 20.40
C TYR A 130 -4.77 -1.95 19.80
N VAL A 131 -5.11 -0.74 20.28
CA VAL A 131 -4.39 0.50 19.94
C VAL A 131 -2.92 0.37 20.33
N GLN A 132 -2.04 0.60 19.37
CA GLN A 132 -0.59 0.53 19.57
C GLN A 132 -0.07 1.79 20.27
N GLN A 133 0.95 1.59 21.11
CA GLN A 133 1.64 2.66 21.83
C GLN A 133 3.13 2.52 21.60
N SER A 134 3.75 3.56 21.01
CA SER A 134 5.19 3.59 20.78
C SER A 134 5.84 4.71 21.60
N GLU A 135 6.86 4.34 22.38
CA GLU A 135 7.61 5.28 23.22
C GLU A 135 8.81 5.89 22.47
N PHE A 136 8.94 7.21 22.58
CA PHE A 136 10.06 7.97 22.04
C PHE A 136 10.67 8.89 23.09
N TYR A 137 12.00 8.92 23.13
CA TYR A 137 12.77 9.85 23.93
C TYR A 137 13.17 11.00 23.02
N LEU A 138 12.45 12.11 23.12
CA LEU A 138 12.61 13.26 22.22
C LEU A 138 13.02 14.48 23.03
N GLU A 139 13.82 15.34 22.41
CA GLU A 139 14.20 16.61 23.05
C GLU A 139 12.95 17.47 23.31
N PRO A 140 12.85 18.09 24.49
CA PRO A 140 11.70 18.91 24.86
C PRO A 140 11.59 20.15 23.95
N ASN A 141 10.35 20.62 23.72
CA ASN A 141 10.02 21.81 22.92
C ASN A 141 10.35 21.76 21.42
N ILE A 142 10.67 20.59 20.87
CA ILE A 142 10.80 20.41 19.42
C ILE A 142 9.47 19.90 18.85
N LYS A 143 8.90 20.64 17.90
CA LYS A 143 7.82 20.11 17.06
C LYS A 143 8.39 18.99 16.20
N ALA A 144 7.83 17.81 16.30
CA ALA A 144 8.22 16.65 15.50
C ALA A 144 7.00 16.14 14.73
N PRO A 145 7.02 16.14 13.39
CA PRO A 145 6.04 15.38 12.64
C PRO A 145 6.30 13.87 12.76
N TYR A 146 5.23 13.10 12.84
CA TYR A 146 5.22 11.63 12.79
C TYR A 146 4.41 11.18 11.58
N PHE A 147 4.93 10.19 10.86
CA PHE A 147 4.30 9.59 9.68
C PHE A 147 4.40 8.07 9.75
#